data_AF-A0A626FDL1-F1
#
_entry.id   AF-A0A626FDL1-F1
#
_cell.length_a   1.000
_cell.length_b   1.000
_cell.length_c   1.000
_cell.angle_alpha   90.00
_cell.angle_beta   90.00
_cell.angle_gamma   90.00
#
_symmetry.space_group_name_H-M   'P 1'
#
loop_
_entity.id
_entity.type
_entity.pdbx_description
1 polymer ?
#
loop_
_entity_poly.entity_id
_entity_poly.type
_entity_poly.pdbx_seq_one_letter_code
_entity_poly.pdbx_strand_id
1 'polypeptide(L)' 'DYDAVVISAGHCGFGMGATPTAIANMQTVTKAFGPSHKAFLVVPMVGAFIVDISNSILIKIFIEIGTYFT' A
#
# COMPACT_ATOMS: atom_id res chain seq x y z
N ASP A 1 11.58 -12.44 -12.93
CA ASP A 1 10.20 -12.61 -12.47
C ASP A 1 9.46 -11.29 -12.64
N TYR A 2 8.50 -11.21 -13.55
CA TYR A 2 7.89 -9.94 -13.96
C TYR A 2 7.03 -9.33 -12.86
N ASP A 3 6.29 -10.17 -12.11
CA ASP A 3 5.45 -9.72 -10.99
C ASP A 3 6.30 -9.04 -9.91
N ALA A 4 7.49 -9.59 -9.62
CA ALA A 4 8.42 -9.00 -8.65
C ALA A 4 8.93 -7.63 -9.08
N VAL A 5 9.26 -7.44 -10.37
CA VAL A 5 9.69 -6.14 -10.91
C VAL A 5 8.59 -5.09 -10.76
N VAL A 6 7.35 -5.45 -11.08
CA VAL A 6 6.20 -4.55 -10.92
C VAL A 6 5.96 -4.23 -9.44
N ILE A 7 6.09 -5.21 -8.53
CA ILE A 7 6.01 -4.97 -7.09
C ILE A 7 7.13 -4.03 -6.61
N SER A 8 8.37 -4.19 -7.08
CA SER A 8 9.48 -3.29 -6.72
C SER A 8 9.23 -1.85 -7.20
N ALA A 9 8.70 -1.67 -8.41
CA ALA A 9 8.29 -0.37 -8.92
C ALA A 9 7.15 0.24 -8.07
N GLY A 10 6.17 -0.59 -7.71
CA GLY A 10 5.10 -0.22 -6.80
C GLY A 10 5.62 0.18 -5.41
N HIS A 11 6.56 -0.55 -4.85
CA HIS A 11 7.17 -0.24 -3.55
C HIS A 11 7.90 1.11 -3.56
N CYS A 12 8.69 1.38 -4.61
CA CYS A 12 9.32 2.68 -4.81
C CYS A 12 8.29 3.82 -4.94
N GLY A 13 7.20 3.57 -5.69
CA GLY A 13 6.11 4.54 -5.84
C GLY A 13 5.35 4.77 -4.54
N PHE A 14 5.16 3.72 -3.73
CA PHE A 14 4.57 3.83 -2.39
C PHE A 14 5.43 4.69 -1.47
N GLY A 15 6.75 4.47 -1.45
CA GLY A 15 7.70 5.24 -0.65
C GLY A 15 7.78 6.73 -1.03
N MET A 16 7.43 7.10 -2.26
CA MET A 16 7.37 8.49 -2.72
C MET A 16 6.08 9.21 -2.26
N GLY A 17 5.07 8.49 -1.78
CA GLY A 17 3.82 9.08 -1.32
C GLY A 17 2.89 8.06 -0.69
N ALA A 18 1.99 7.50 -1.49
CA ALA A 18 0.96 6.59 -1.02
C ALA A 18 0.60 5.54 -2.10
N THR A 19 -0.40 4.71 -1.80
CA THR A 19 -0.96 3.70 -2.71
C THR A 19 -1.26 4.19 -4.14
N PRO A 20 -1.84 5.40 -4.40
CA PRO A 20 -2.04 5.87 -5.77
C PRO A 20 -0.74 6.13 -6.53
N THR A 21 0.31 6.59 -5.85
CA THR A 21 1.64 6.78 -6.43
C THR A 21 2.30 5.44 -6.75
N ALA A 22 2.12 4.44 -5.87
CA ALA A 22 2.54 3.06 -6.13
C ALA A 22 1.88 2.51 -7.42
N ILE A 23 0.57 2.70 -7.55
CA ILE A 23 -0.20 2.25 -8.72
C ILE A 23 0.27 2.97 -9.98
N ALA A 24 0.48 4.29 -9.94
CA ALA A 24 1.00 5.05 -11.07
C ALA A 24 2.39 4.53 -11.52
N ASN A 25 3.25 4.17 -10.58
CA ASN A 25 4.59 3.66 -10.90
C ASN A 25 4.52 2.24 -11.51
N MET A 26 3.65 1.38 -10.98
CA MET A 26 3.35 0.08 -11.58
C MET A 26 2.73 0.22 -12.98
N GLN A 27 1.90 1.24 -13.21
CA GLN A 27 1.31 1.53 -14.53
C GLN A 27 2.38 1.92 -15.55
N THR A 28 3.41 2.66 -15.15
CA THR A 28 4.54 3.00 -16.03
C THR A 28 5.29 1.76 -16.52
N VAL A 29 5.59 0.81 -15.62
CA VAL A 29 6.24 -0.45 -15.98
C VAL A 29 5.33 -1.34 -16.82
N THR A 30 4.07 -1.48 -16.41
CA THR A 30 3.10 -2.34 -17.12
C THR A 30 2.69 -1.81 -18.48
N LYS A 31 2.81 -0.50 -18.74
CA LYS A 31 2.62 0.08 -20.08
C LYS A 31 3.72 -0.30 -21.07
N ALA A 32 4.95 -0.53 -20.58
CA ALA A 32 6.09 -0.90 -21.42
C ALA A 32 6.23 -2.42 -21.64
N PHE A 33 5.83 -3.24 -20.66
CA PHE A 33 6.12 -4.69 -20.65
C PHE A 33 4.86 -5.57 -20.52
N GLY A 34 3.66 -4.99 -20.44
CA GLY A 34 2.38 -5.70 -20.32
C GLY A 34 1.80 -5.71 -18.90
N PRO A 35 0.50 -6.00 -18.71
CA PRO A 35 -0.14 -5.95 -17.40
C PRO A 35 0.30 -7.09 -16.47
N SER A 36 0.49 -6.78 -15.17
CA SER A 36 0.67 -7.78 -14.10
C SER A 36 -0.50 -7.70 -13.11
N HIS A 37 -1.39 -8.68 -13.17
CA HIS A 37 -2.60 -8.73 -12.34
C HIS A 37 -2.30 -9.05 -10.87
N LYS A 38 -1.27 -9.87 -10.59
CA LYS A 38 -0.91 -10.22 -9.21
C LYS A 38 -0.35 -9.01 -8.45
N ALA A 39 0.57 -8.27 -9.07
CA ALA A 39 1.17 -7.09 -8.46
C ALA A 39 0.13 -6.00 -8.16
N PHE A 40 -0.80 -5.76 -9.08
CA PHE A 40 -1.87 -4.78 -8.91
C PHE A 40 -2.90 -5.14 -7.85
N LEU A 41 -2.98 -6.40 -7.42
CA LEU A 41 -3.88 -6.84 -6.36
C LEU A 41 -3.18 -6.79 -4.99
N VAL A 42 -1.92 -7.24 -4.94
CA VAL A 42 -1.13 -7.31 -3.70
C VAL A 42 -0.76 -5.91 -3.16
N VAL A 43 -0.30 -5.01 -4.03
CA VAL A 43 0.18 -3.68 -3.60
C VAL A 43 -0.92 -2.83 -2.92
N PRO A 44 -2.15 -2.68 -3.46
CA PRO A 44 -3.20 -1.96 -2.76
C PRO A 44 -3.74 -2.71 -1.53
N MET A 45 -3.78 -4.04 -1.55
CA MET A 45 -4.19 -4.83 -0.38
C MET A 45 -3.25 -4.59 0.82
N VAL A 46 -1.94 -4.55 0.59
CA VAL A 46 -0.97 -4.28 1.66
C VAL A 46 -0.87 -2.79 1.97
N GLY A 47 -0.83 -1.94 0.95
CA GLY A 47 -0.55 -0.51 1.09
C GLY A 47 -1.73 0.36 1.53
N ALA A 48 -2.97 -0.03 1.23
CA ALA A 48 -4.16 0.71 1.66
C ALA A 48 -4.93 -0.07 2.75
N PHE A 49 -5.30 -1.32 2.47
CA PHE A 49 -6.23 -2.04 3.35
C PHE A 49 -5.63 -2.41 4.72
N ILE A 50 -4.42 -2.96 4.77
CA ILE A 50 -3.77 -3.29 6.07
C ILE A 50 -3.48 -2.01 6.88
N VAL A 51 -3.12 -0.93 6.20
CA VAL A 51 -2.85 0.36 6.84
C VAL A 51 -4.12 0.92 7.48
N ASP A 52 -5.28 0.82 6.82
CA ASP A 52 -6.57 1.28 7.37
C ASP A 52 -6.98 0.50 8.63
N ILE A 53 -6.78 -0.82 8.64
CA ILE A 53 -7.02 -1.67 9.81
C ILE A 53 -6.10 -1.26 10.96
N SER A 54 -4.80 -1.14 10.68
CA SER A 54 -3.79 -0.76 11.67
C SER A 54 -4.10 0.61 12.28
N ASN A 55 -4.47 1.58 11.43
CA ASN A 55 -4.85 2.92 11.86
C ASN A 55 -6.08 2.89 12.78
N SER A 56 -7.12 2.13 12.41
CA SER A 56 -8.34 2.00 13.21
C SER A 56 -8.08 1.36 14.58
N ILE A 57 -7.21 0.36 14.64
CA ILE A 57 -6.81 -0.31 15.90
C ILE A 57 -6.02 0.67 16.78
N LEU A 58 -5.01 1.34 16.21
CA LEU A 58 -4.16 2.28 16.96
C LEU A 58 -4.99 3.42 17.55
N ILE A 59 -5.88 4.03 16.76
CA ILE A 59 -6.75 5.12 17.25
C ILE A 59 -7.61 4.63 18.42
N LYS A 60 -8.21 3.44 18.32
CA LYS A 60 -9.01 2.88 19.42
C LYS A 60 -8.20 2.70 20.70
N ILE A 61 -7.00 2.13 20.59
CA ILE A 61 -6.11 1.94 21.74
C ILE A 61 -5.72 3.29 22.37
N PHE A 62 -5.37 4.28 21.55
CA PHE A 62 -5.02 5.62 22.05
C PHE A 62 -6.18 6.29 22.79
N ILE A 63 -7.41 6.17 22.27
CA ILE A 63 -8.60 6.70 22.93
C ILE A 63 -8.83 5.99 24.26
N GLU A 64 -8.78 4.65 24.28
CA GLU A 64 -9.04 3.86 25.48
C GLU A 64 -8.03 4.12 26.61
N ILE A 65 -6.74 4.26 26.26
CA ILE A 65 -5.69 4.65 27.22
C ILE A 65 -5.93 6.08 27.74
N GLY A 66 -6.27 7.03 26.85
CA GLY A 66 -6.52 8.42 27.24
C GLY A 66 -7.73 8.58 28.17
N THR A 67 -8.80 7.82 27.92
CA THR A 67 -9.97 7.75 28.81
C THR A 67 -9.64 7.09 30.14
N TYR A 68 -8.71 6.13 30.20
CA TYR A 68 -8.29 5.51 31.46
C TYR A 68 -7.53 6.47 32.39
N PHE A 69 -6.92 7.53 31.84
CA PHE A 69 -6.12 8.50 32.60
C PHE A 69 -6.89 9.78 32.98
N THR A 70 -8.09 10.00 32.44
CA THR A 70 -8.97 11.14 32.76
C THR A 70 -10.04 10.72 33.75
#